data_AF-A0A525BWP3-F1
#
_entry.id   AF-A0A525BWP3-F1
#
_cell.length_a   1.000
_cell.length_b   1.000
_cell.length_c   1.000
_cell.angle_alpha   90.00
_cell.angle_beta   90.00
_cell.angle_gamma   90.00
#
_symmetry.space_group_name_H-M   'P 1'
#
loop_
_entity.id
_entity.type
_entity.pdbx_description
1 polymer ?
#
loop_
_entity_poly.entity_id
_entity_poly.type
_entity_poly.pdbx_seq_one_letter_code
_entity_poly.pdbx_strand_id
1 'polypeptide(L)'
;MCLSLVLMLAYRFTWKALSKAKGAHITLGVVSALTVTAAIIYVLFLKRTLFLYPVAFTIDPSLATFFGSMPSIPLDSFFWPMLGQVTALAICSCGALGLLYLLARRQRDDFGRDYYAYAAKHFATWAVLAGVVQFPFQTWLYYTLIPILRTTSPMSDILVVSLGLAALMLALACVCWGWVRRGAAPLRKKPAIILGALFLLGGIACQGYCFGKLLF
;
A
#
# COMPACT_ATOMS: atom_id res chain seq x y z
N MET A 1 10.94 5.06 9.79
CA MET A 1 9.74 5.92 9.57
C MET A 1 9.97 7.39 9.94
N CYS A 2 10.54 7.70 11.11
CA CYS A 2 10.80 9.10 11.52
C CYS A 2 11.64 9.89 10.50
N LEU A 3 12.68 9.29 9.92
CA LEU A 3 13.49 9.95 8.89
C LEU A 3 12.68 10.33 7.64
N SER A 4 11.82 9.43 7.15
CA SER A 4 10.94 9.73 6.02
C SER A 4 10.00 10.89 6.35
N LEU A 5 9.41 10.93 7.55
CA LEU A 5 8.59 12.05 7.99
C LEU A 5 9.37 13.37 7.99
N VAL A 6 10.59 13.39 8.54
CA VAL A 6 11.45 14.58 8.54
C VAL A 6 11.74 15.04 7.11
N LEU A 7 12.07 14.11 6.20
CA LEU A 7 12.32 14.42 4.78
C LEU A 7 11.05 14.91 4.07
N MET A 8 9.87 14.36 4.36
CA MET A 8 8.58 14.85 3.83
C MET A 8 8.26 16.26 4.32
N LEU A 9 8.51 16.54 5.60
CA LEU A 9 8.32 17.88 6.17
C LEU A 9 9.31 18.87 5.52
N ALA A 10 10.58 18.48 5.39
CA ALA A 10 11.58 19.26 4.68
C ALA A 10 11.15 19.52 3.23
N TYR A 11 10.73 18.50 2.49
CA TYR A 11 10.16 18.63 1.15
C TYR A 11 9.03 19.66 1.16
N ARG A 12 8.02 19.51 2.02
CA ARG A 12 6.87 20.43 2.09
C ARG A 12 7.27 21.88 2.36
N PHE A 13 8.12 22.14 3.35
CA PHE A 13 8.39 23.49 3.83
C PHE A 13 9.50 24.21 3.04
N THR A 14 10.36 23.48 2.34
CA THR A 14 11.45 24.07 1.55
C THR A 14 11.07 24.39 0.11
N TRP A 15 9.85 24.11 -0.34
CA TRP A 15 9.44 24.30 -1.74
C TRP A 15 9.71 25.72 -2.28
N LYS A 16 9.42 26.77 -1.47
CA LYS A 16 9.68 28.17 -1.86
C LYS A 16 11.18 28.46 -1.92
N ALA A 17 11.92 28.01 -0.92
CA ALA A 17 13.37 28.21 -0.81
C ALA A 17 14.13 27.48 -1.94
N LEU A 18 13.67 26.29 -2.34
CA LEU A 18 14.27 25.46 -3.38
C LEU A 18 13.61 25.65 -4.76
N SER A 19 12.82 26.70 -4.96
CA SER A 19 12.12 26.96 -6.22
C SER A 19 13.07 27.07 -7.43
N LYS A 20 14.30 27.55 -7.22
CA LYS A 20 15.38 27.62 -8.23
C LYS A 20 16.21 26.33 -8.34
N ALA A 21 16.14 25.45 -7.34
CA ALA A 21 16.91 24.21 -7.24
C ALA A 21 15.98 22.99 -7.31
N LYS A 22 15.22 22.86 -8.41
CA LYS A 22 14.20 21.81 -8.59
C LYS A 22 14.74 20.40 -8.35
N GLY A 23 15.99 20.13 -8.78
CA GLY A 23 16.66 18.85 -8.56
C GLY A 23 16.77 18.50 -7.08
N ALA A 24 17.23 19.43 -6.25
CA ALA A 24 17.35 19.22 -4.80
C ALA A 24 15.99 18.93 -4.14
N HIS A 25 14.94 19.65 -4.55
CA HIS A 25 13.59 19.41 -4.05
C HIS A 25 13.06 18.03 -4.47
N ILE A 26 13.26 17.62 -5.73
CA ILE A 26 12.90 16.27 -6.20
C ILE A 26 13.67 15.20 -5.41
N THR A 27 14.97 15.38 -5.18
CA THR A 27 15.80 14.45 -4.40
C THR A 27 15.25 14.27 -2.99
N LEU A 28 14.81 15.33 -2.30
CA LEU A 28 14.17 15.20 -0.99
C LEU A 28 12.94 14.29 -1.03
N GLY A 29 12.09 14.45 -2.04
CA GLY A 29 10.91 13.60 -2.23
C GLY A 29 11.28 12.14 -2.51
N VAL A 30 12.27 11.91 -3.39
CA VAL A 30 12.74 10.56 -3.73
C VAL A 30 13.37 9.86 -2.54
N VAL A 31 14.29 10.52 -1.81
CA VAL A 31 14.94 9.94 -0.63
C VAL A 31 13.91 9.67 0.48
N SER A 32 12.91 10.54 0.63
CA SER A 32 11.78 10.29 1.53
C SER A 32 11.01 9.01 1.18
N ALA A 33 10.73 8.80 -0.11
CA ALA A 33 10.06 7.59 -0.58
C ALA A 33 10.93 6.33 -0.37
N LEU A 34 12.23 6.40 -0.68
CA LEU A 34 13.15 5.28 -0.48
C LEU A 34 13.27 4.89 0.99
N THR A 35 13.32 5.88 1.90
CA THR A 35 13.43 5.61 3.34
C THR A 35 12.16 4.99 3.94
N VAL A 36 10.96 5.33 3.44
CA VAL A 36 9.73 4.63 3.88
C VAL A 36 9.66 3.22 3.31
N THR A 37 10.07 3.01 2.06
CA THR A 37 10.14 1.67 1.46
C THR A 37 11.14 0.78 2.20
N ALA A 38 12.32 1.30 2.54
CA ALA A 38 13.29 0.58 3.36
C ALA A 38 12.71 0.20 4.74
N ALA A 39 12.00 1.12 5.39
CA ALA A 39 11.34 0.83 6.66
C ALA A 39 10.29 -0.29 6.54
N ILE A 40 9.50 -0.32 5.46
CA ILE A 40 8.54 -1.41 5.19
C ILE A 40 9.28 -2.74 5.03
N ILE A 41 10.38 -2.77 4.26
CA ILE A 41 11.23 -3.96 4.08
C ILE A 41 11.72 -4.48 5.43
N TYR A 42 12.27 -3.60 6.29
CA TYR A 42 12.76 -4.00 7.61
C TYR A 42 11.65 -4.52 8.52
N VAL A 43 10.46 -3.90 8.52
CA VAL A 43 9.32 -4.36 9.32
C VAL A 43 8.82 -5.72 8.83
N LEU A 44 8.71 -5.93 7.52
CA LEU A 44 8.32 -7.22 6.95
C LEU A 44 9.37 -8.30 7.26
N PHE A 45 10.64 -7.93 7.23
CA PHE A 45 11.72 -8.82 7.60
C PHE A 45 11.62 -9.23 9.07
N LEU A 46 11.49 -8.27 9.98
CA LEU A 46 11.28 -8.53 11.41
C LEU A 46 10.09 -9.44 11.66
N LYS A 47 8.97 -9.16 11.01
CA LYS A 47 7.77 -9.97 11.11
C LYS A 47 7.99 -11.41 10.66
N ARG A 48 8.69 -11.62 9.54
CA ARG A 48 9.07 -12.96 9.07
C ARG A 48 9.95 -13.68 10.09
N THR A 49 10.97 -13.02 10.61
CA THR A 49 11.93 -13.68 11.51
C THR A 49 11.30 -14.01 12.86
N LEU A 50 10.44 -13.14 13.40
CA LEU A 50 9.65 -13.44 14.60
C LEU A 50 8.69 -14.62 14.38
N PHE A 51 8.11 -14.75 13.18
CA PHE A 51 7.22 -15.85 12.84
C PHE A 51 7.96 -17.20 12.70
N LEU A 52 9.13 -17.21 12.06
CA LEU A 52 9.89 -18.45 11.79
C LEU A 52 10.81 -18.86 12.95
N TYR A 53 11.30 -17.90 13.73
CA TYR A 53 12.28 -18.12 14.80
C TYR A 53 11.86 -17.39 16.08
N PRO A 54 10.67 -17.68 16.65
CA PRO A 54 10.16 -16.96 17.80
C PRO A 54 11.10 -17.04 19.02
N VAL A 55 11.84 -18.14 19.18
CA VAL A 55 12.77 -18.38 20.29
C VAL A 55 14.11 -17.66 20.12
N ALA A 56 14.53 -17.33 18.90
CA ALA A 56 15.82 -16.66 18.68
C ALA A 56 15.84 -15.25 19.31
N PHE A 57 14.73 -14.52 19.21
CA PHE A 57 14.59 -13.18 19.77
C PHE A 57 14.22 -13.15 21.25
N THR A 58 13.80 -14.28 21.84
CA THR A 58 13.66 -14.37 23.30
C THR A 58 15.02 -14.54 23.99
N ILE A 59 16.01 -15.11 23.28
CA ILE A 59 17.36 -15.34 23.79
C ILE A 59 18.25 -14.10 23.59
N ASP A 60 18.23 -13.49 22.40
CA ASP A 60 18.96 -12.24 22.14
C ASP A 60 18.16 -11.28 21.23
N PRO A 61 17.56 -10.21 21.80
CA PRO A 61 16.84 -9.19 21.03
C PRO A 61 17.76 -8.10 20.45
N SER A 62 19.07 -8.34 20.31
CA SER A 62 20.00 -7.34 19.78
C SER A 62 19.80 -7.03 18.28
N LEU A 63 20.20 -5.83 17.87
CA LEU A 63 20.27 -5.46 16.46
C LEU A 63 21.23 -6.37 15.68
N ALA A 64 22.29 -6.88 16.31
CA ALA A 64 23.23 -7.78 15.69
C ALA A 64 22.56 -9.11 15.29
N THR A 65 21.76 -9.70 16.18
CA THR A 65 20.97 -10.91 15.90
C THR A 65 19.90 -10.66 14.83
N PHE A 66 19.25 -9.49 14.87
CA PHE A 66 18.32 -9.08 13.80
C PHE A 66 19.01 -8.99 12.43
N PHE A 67 20.08 -8.21 12.31
CA PHE A 67 20.81 -8.05 11.04
C PHE A 67 21.49 -9.33 10.58
N GLY A 68 21.98 -10.17 11.50
CA GLY A 68 22.56 -11.47 11.19
C GLY A 68 21.55 -12.45 10.57
N SER A 69 20.25 -12.30 10.86
CA SER A 69 19.21 -13.13 10.27
C SER A 69 18.75 -12.67 8.86
N MET A 70 19.11 -11.44 8.45
CA MET A 70 18.71 -10.82 7.17
C MET A 70 19.19 -11.49 5.86
N PRO A 71 20.41 -12.04 5.75
CA PRO A 71 20.99 -12.35 4.44
C PRO A 71 20.30 -13.49 3.66
N SER A 72 19.50 -14.33 4.30
CA SER A 72 18.87 -15.48 3.64
C SER A 72 17.35 -15.41 3.70
N ILE A 73 16.74 -14.71 2.74
CA ILE A 73 15.30 -14.84 2.45
C ILE A 73 15.17 -15.81 1.27
N PRO A 74 14.71 -17.05 1.49
CA PRO A 74 14.43 -18.00 0.41
C PRO A 74 13.44 -17.41 -0.61
N LEU A 75 13.58 -17.76 -1.88
CA LEU A 75 12.71 -17.27 -2.96
C LEU A 75 11.25 -17.71 -2.80
N ASP A 76 11.03 -18.86 -2.15
CA ASP A 76 9.72 -19.41 -1.80
C ASP A 76 9.12 -18.79 -0.52
N SER A 77 9.82 -17.86 0.13
CA SER A 77 9.30 -17.20 1.33
C SER A 77 8.11 -16.30 1.01
N PHE A 78 7.09 -16.31 1.88
CA PHE A 78 5.94 -15.38 1.83
C PHE A 78 6.33 -13.90 1.90
N PHE A 79 7.58 -13.59 2.24
CA PHE A 79 8.13 -12.23 2.26
C PHE A 79 7.96 -11.51 0.92
N TRP A 80 8.29 -12.16 -0.20
CA TRP A 80 8.26 -11.54 -1.52
C TRP A 80 6.85 -11.14 -1.96
N PRO A 81 5.84 -12.03 -1.91
CA PRO A 81 4.48 -11.63 -2.23
C PRO A 81 3.94 -10.59 -1.24
N MET A 82 4.31 -10.66 0.05
CA MET A 82 3.89 -9.65 1.04
C MET A 82 4.50 -8.27 0.76
N LEU A 83 5.78 -8.21 0.36
CA LEU A 83 6.46 -6.97 -0.01
C LEU A 83 5.81 -6.34 -1.24
N GLY A 84 5.55 -7.14 -2.27
CA GLY A 84 4.82 -6.70 -3.46
C GLY A 84 3.42 -6.19 -3.13
N GLN A 85 2.69 -6.93 -2.29
CA GLN A 85 1.35 -6.57 -1.83
C GLN A 85 1.36 -5.24 -1.08
N VAL A 86 2.21 -5.07 -0.07
CA VAL A 86 2.23 -3.81 0.71
C VAL A 86 2.64 -2.62 -0.15
N THR A 87 3.61 -2.80 -1.06
CA THR A 87 4.10 -1.72 -1.92
C THR A 87 3.04 -1.27 -2.93
N ALA A 88 2.42 -2.21 -3.64
CA ALA A 88 1.36 -1.86 -4.59
C ALA A 88 0.12 -1.32 -3.87
N LEU A 89 -0.19 -1.78 -2.65
CA LEU A 89 -1.31 -1.28 -1.86
C LEU A 89 -1.07 0.16 -1.42
N ALA A 90 0.16 0.50 -1.04
CA ALA A 90 0.53 1.87 -0.68
C ALA A 90 0.35 2.84 -1.87
N ILE A 91 0.81 2.46 -3.07
CA ILE A 91 0.63 3.28 -4.28
C ILE A 91 -0.86 3.40 -4.66
N CYS A 92 -1.60 2.29 -4.58
CA CYS A 92 -3.04 2.27 -4.81
C CYS A 92 -3.78 3.21 -3.85
N SER A 93 -3.44 3.13 -2.56
CA SER A 93 -4.00 3.97 -1.50
C SER A 93 -3.63 5.44 -1.69
N CYS A 94 -2.41 5.74 -2.14
CA CYS A 94 -2.01 7.10 -2.48
C CYS A 94 -2.90 7.70 -3.59
N GLY A 95 -3.17 6.93 -4.64
CA GLY A 95 -4.11 7.34 -5.69
C GLY A 95 -5.54 7.55 -5.16
N ALA A 96 -6.05 6.63 -4.35
CA ALA A 96 -7.39 6.73 -3.76
C ALA A 96 -7.52 7.95 -2.83
N LEU A 97 -6.56 8.15 -1.92
CA LEU A 97 -6.53 9.28 -1.00
C LEU A 97 -6.31 10.61 -1.73
N GLY A 98 -5.52 10.63 -2.80
CA GLY A 98 -5.37 11.80 -3.67
C GLY A 98 -6.69 12.24 -4.29
N LEU A 99 -7.51 11.30 -4.77
CA LEU A 99 -8.86 11.59 -5.26
C LEU A 99 -9.78 12.17 -4.18
N LEU A 100 -9.78 11.57 -2.99
CA LEU A 100 -10.56 12.07 -1.84
C LEU A 100 -10.10 13.47 -1.42
N TYR A 101 -8.79 13.71 -1.39
CA TYR A 101 -8.21 15.01 -1.09
C TYR A 101 -8.66 16.08 -2.08
N LEU A 102 -8.62 15.80 -3.38
CA LEU A 102 -9.12 16.73 -4.41
C LEU A 102 -10.61 17.01 -4.22
N LEU A 103 -11.40 16.00 -3.90
CA LEU A 103 -12.83 16.16 -3.65
C LEU A 103 -13.10 17.06 -2.44
N ALA A 104 -12.34 16.88 -1.36
CA ALA A 104 -12.47 17.66 -0.12
C ALA A 104 -12.00 19.12 -0.28
N ARG A 105 -10.98 19.37 -1.12
CA ARG A 105 -10.41 20.70 -1.32
C ARG A 105 -10.96 21.49 -2.49
N ARG A 106 -11.78 20.89 -3.35
CA ARG A 106 -12.35 21.53 -4.54
C ARG A 106 -13.01 22.89 -4.27
N GLN A 107 -13.64 23.08 -3.10
CA GLN A 107 -14.32 24.33 -2.73
C GLN A 107 -13.41 25.35 -2.02
N ARG A 108 -12.19 24.94 -1.63
CA ARG A 108 -11.26 25.77 -0.86
C ARG A 108 -10.18 26.41 -1.73
N ASP A 109 -9.80 25.73 -2.82
CA ASP A 109 -8.79 26.24 -3.75
C ASP A 109 -9.36 26.27 -5.17
N ASP A 110 -9.17 27.39 -5.87
CA ASP A 110 -9.52 27.48 -7.29
C ASP A 110 -8.24 27.40 -8.14
N PHE A 111 -7.73 26.18 -8.30
CA PHE A 111 -6.62 25.92 -9.22
C PHE A 111 -7.06 25.85 -10.68
N GLY A 112 -8.35 26.06 -11.00
CA GLY A 112 -8.88 25.92 -12.35
C GLY A 112 -9.25 24.49 -12.75
N ARG A 113 -10.21 24.38 -13.66
CA ARG A 113 -10.84 23.11 -14.08
C ARG A 113 -9.83 22.10 -14.62
N ASP A 114 -8.87 22.55 -15.42
CA ASP A 114 -7.96 21.67 -16.15
C ASP A 114 -6.93 21.01 -15.23
N TYR A 115 -6.43 21.74 -14.23
CA TYR A 115 -5.55 21.20 -13.20
C TYR A 115 -6.25 20.12 -12.37
N TYR A 116 -7.50 20.38 -11.98
CA TYR A 116 -8.31 19.39 -11.28
C TYR A 116 -8.61 18.14 -12.12
N ALA A 117 -8.91 18.32 -13.40
CA ALA A 117 -9.17 17.21 -14.31
C ALA A 117 -7.90 16.36 -14.53
N TYR A 118 -6.75 17.02 -14.73
CA TYR A 118 -5.45 16.35 -14.83
C TYR A 118 -5.12 15.58 -13.56
N ALA A 119 -5.14 16.23 -12.39
CA ALA A 119 -4.77 15.61 -11.13
C ALA A 119 -5.69 14.44 -10.78
N ALA A 120 -7.00 14.57 -10.98
CA ALA A 120 -7.95 13.48 -10.75
C ALA A 120 -7.69 12.28 -11.67
N LYS A 121 -7.39 12.50 -12.95
CA LYS A 121 -7.03 11.40 -13.87
C LYS A 121 -5.70 10.76 -13.47
N HIS A 122 -4.73 11.55 -13.03
CA HIS A 122 -3.44 11.06 -12.58
C HIS A 122 -3.58 10.15 -11.36
N PHE A 123 -4.27 10.60 -10.31
CA PHE A 123 -4.52 9.80 -9.11
C PHE A 123 -5.34 8.54 -9.41
N ALA A 124 -6.39 8.66 -10.24
CA ALA A 124 -7.17 7.50 -10.66
C ALA A 124 -6.34 6.48 -11.46
N THR A 125 -5.38 6.96 -12.27
CA THR A 125 -4.49 6.07 -13.04
C THR A 125 -3.61 5.25 -12.10
N TRP A 126 -2.96 5.88 -11.13
CA TRP A 126 -2.13 5.17 -10.16
C TRP A 126 -2.95 4.24 -9.25
N ALA A 127 -4.15 4.66 -8.84
CA ALA A 127 -5.06 3.80 -8.08
C ALA A 127 -5.41 2.52 -8.85
N VAL A 128 -5.74 2.64 -10.14
CA VAL A 128 -6.05 1.48 -11.00
C VAL A 128 -4.81 0.64 -11.29
N LEU A 129 -3.71 1.24 -11.74
CA LEU A 129 -2.51 0.49 -12.12
C LEU A 129 -1.95 -0.30 -10.94
N ALA A 130 -1.80 0.34 -9.80
CA ALA A 130 -1.31 -0.34 -8.60
C ALA A 130 -2.33 -1.32 -8.02
N GLY A 131 -3.63 -1.01 -8.11
CA GLY A 131 -4.70 -1.94 -7.76
C GLY A 131 -4.73 -3.20 -8.64
N VAL A 132 -4.43 -3.09 -9.94
CA VAL A 132 -4.29 -4.25 -10.82
C VAL A 132 -3.04 -5.07 -10.48
N VAL A 133 -1.93 -4.41 -10.17
CA VAL A 133 -0.68 -5.06 -9.74
C VAL A 133 -0.83 -5.84 -8.43
N GLN A 134 -1.81 -5.52 -7.58
CA GLN A 134 -2.11 -6.33 -6.40
C GLN A 134 -2.54 -7.77 -6.74
N PHE A 135 -3.31 -8.00 -7.81
CA PHE A 135 -3.85 -9.34 -8.10
C PHE A 135 -2.80 -10.45 -8.21
N PRO A 136 -1.68 -10.28 -8.94
CA PRO A 136 -0.64 -11.30 -8.97
C PRO A 136 0.02 -11.51 -7.61
N PHE A 137 0.28 -10.46 -6.82
CA PHE A 137 0.87 -10.61 -5.48
C PHE A 137 -0.10 -11.25 -4.49
N GLN A 138 -1.39 -10.91 -4.55
CA GLN A 138 -2.43 -11.52 -3.75
C GLN A 138 -2.60 -13.00 -4.08
N THR A 139 -2.57 -13.33 -5.38
CA THR A 139 -2.63 -14.72 -5.87
C THR A 139 -1.40 -15.51 -5.40
N TRP A 140 -0.20 -14.95 -5.53
CA TRP A 140 1.02 -15.58 -5.05
C TRP A 140 0.95 -15.81 -3.54
N LEU A 141 0.55 -14.78 -2.78
CA LEU A 141 0.39 -14.89 -1.33
C LEU A 141 -0.63 -15.95 -0.94
N TYR A 142 -1.75 -16.05 -1.67
CA TYR A 142 -2.77 -17.08 -1.49
C TYR A 142 -2.19 -18.48 -1.69
N TYR A 143 -1.43 -18.73 -2.77
CA TYR A 143 -0.79 -20.03 -3.00
C TYR A 143 0.24 -20.39 -1.93
N THR A 144 0.99 -19.41 -1.43
CA THR A 144 1.96 -19.64 -0.36
C THR A 144 1.29 -19.94 0.99
N LEU A 145 0.16 -19.31 1.29
CA LEU A 145 -0.49 -19.42 2.61
C LEU A 145 -1.59 -20.49 2.69
N ILE A 146 -2.20 -20.91 1.57
CA ILE A 146 -3.33 -21.86 1.63
C ILE A 146 -2.99 -23.22 2.24
N PRO A 147 -1.82 -23.84 2.01
CA PRO A 147 -1.51 -25.11 2.65
C PRO A 147 -1.44 -24.95 4.17
N ILE A 148 -0.86 -23.83 4.63
CA ILE A 148 -0.74 -23.48 6.06
C ILE A 148 -2.13 -23.23 6.65
N LEU A 149 -2.99 -22.48 5.96
CA LEU A 149 -4.36 -22.17 6.38
C LEU A 149 -5.19 -23.43 6.60
N ARG A 150 -5.10 -24.40 5.68
CA ARG A 150 -5.89 -25.64 5.71
C ARG A 150 -5.43 -26.61 6.80
N THR A 151 -4.16 -26.57 7.18
CA THR A 151 -3.61 -27.47 8.21
C THR A 151 -3.64 -26.88 9.62
N THR A 152 -3.62 -25.56 9.74
CA THR A 152 -3.38 -24.88 11.03
C THR A 152 -4.65 -24.27 11.62
N SER A 153 -5.69 -24.01 10.81
CA SER A 153 -6.88 -23.30 11.29
C SER A 153 -8.17 -24.08 11.03
N PRO A 154 -9.01 -24.31 12.07
CA PRO A 154 -10.37 -24.83 11.88
C PRO A 154 -11.29 -23.84 11.14
N MET A 155 -10.85 -22.58 10.93
CA MET A 155 -11.58 -21.55 10.19
C MET A 155 -11.08 -21.38 8.75
N SER A 156 -10.37 -22.36 8.18
CA SER A 156 -9.73 -22.27 6.86
C SER A 156 -10.67 -21.75 5.76
N ASP A 157 -11.93 -22.18 5.77
CA ASP A 157 -12.91 -21.80 4.75
C ASP A 157 -13.32 -20.32 4.85
N ILE A 158 -13.51 -19.81 6.07
CA ILE A 158 -13.81 -18.40 6.32
C ILE A 158 -12.64 -17.52 5.88
N LEU A 159 -11.40 -17.97 6.14
CA LEU A 159 -10.19 -17.24 5.76
C LEU A 159 -9.99 -17.19 4.24
N VAL A 160 -10.30 -18.29 3.53
CA VAL A 160 -10.30 -18.34 2.06
C VAL A 160 -11.39 -17.43 1.47
N VAL A 161 -12.61 -17.47 2.01
CA VAL A 161 -13.72 -16.59 1.60
C VAL A 161 -13.34 -15.12 1.82
N SER A 162 -12.70 -14.79 2.94
CA SER A 162 -12.24 -13.44 3.25
C SER A 162 -11.22 -12.93 2.22
N LEU A 163 -10.27 -13.76 1.79
CA LEU A 163 -9.31 -13.40 0.74
C LEU A 163 -9.99 -13.21 -0.62
N GLY A 164 -10.98 -14.05 -0.96
CA GLY A 164 -11.79 -13.88 -2.16
C GLY A 164 -12.59 -12.58 -2.15
N LEU A 165 -13.23 -12.26 -1.02
CA LEU A 165 -13.94 -11.00 -0.84
C LEU A 165 -13.01 -9.80 -0.96
N ALA A 166 -11.79 -9.88 -0.43
CA ALA A 166 -10.81 -8.82 -0.59
C ALA A 166 -10.45 -8.56 -2.06
N ALA A 167 -10.24 -9.62 -2.85
CA ALA A 167 -9.95 -9.51 -4.28
C ALA A 167 -11.14 -8.89 -5.04
N LEU A 168 -12.38 -9.30 -4.71
CA LEU A 168 -13.59 -8.73 -5.30
C LEU A 168 -13.72 -7.24 -4.98
N MET A 169 -13.55 -6.86 -3.72
CA MET A 169 -13.61 -5.46 -3.30
C MET A 169 -12.55 -4.62 -4.03
N LEU A 170 -11.32 -5.12 -4.16
CA LEU A 170 -10.29 -4.43 -4.93
C LEU A 170 -10.64 -4.31 -6.42
N ALA A 171 -11.25 -5.33 -7.03
CA ALA A 171 -11.72 -5.29 -8.41
C ALA A 171 -12.76 -4.19 -8.60
N LEU A 172 -13.75 -4.12 -7.69
CA LEU A 172 -14.78 -3.07 -7.69
C LEU A 172 -14.17 -1.68 -7.53
N ALA A 173 -13.17 -1.52 -6.63
CA ALA A 173 -12.44 -0.27 -6.48
C ALA A 173 -11.76 0.16 -7.78
N CYS A 174 -11.07 -0.78 -8.46
CA CYS A 174 -10.43 -0.53 -9.75
C CYS A 174 -11.43 -0.14 -10.84
N VAL A 175 -12.62 -0.76 -10.87
CA VAL A 175 -13.70 -0.38 -11.80
C VAL A 175 -14.15 1.06 -11.54
N CYS A 176 -14.37 1.43 -10.28
CA CYS A 176 -14.75 2.80 -9.91
C CYS A 176 -13.71 3.83 -10.36
N TRP A 177 -12.42 3.60 -10.07
CA TRP A 177 -11.37 4.54 -10.47
C TRP A 177 -11.09 4.51 -11.97
N GLY A 178 -11.26 3.36 -12.63
CA GLY A 178 -11.22 3.25 -14.10
C GLY A 178 -12.29 4.13 -14.75
N TRP A 179 -13.49 4.17 -14.17
CA TRP A 179 -14.55 5.08 -14.59
C TRP A 179 -14.17 6.54 -14.34
N VAL A 180 -13.61 6.89 -13.17
CA VAL A 180 -13.10 8.24 -12.87
C VAL A 180 -12.06 8.69 -13.92
N ARG A 181 -11.06 7.85 -14.19
CA ARG A 181 -9.97 8.09 -15.15
C ARG A 181 -10.48 8.43 -16.55
N ARG A 182 -11.48 7.69 -17.05
CA ARG A 182 -12.04 7.88 -18.40
C ARG A 182 -12.99 9.07 -18.53
N GLY A 183 -13.33 9.77 -17.44
CA GLY A 183 -14.29 10.88 -17.47
C GLY A 183 -13.74 12.17 -18.09
N ALA A 184 -14.55 12.86 -18.88
CA ALA A 184 -14.29 14.25 -19.29
C ALA A 184 -14.31 15.22 -18.09
N ALA A 185 -15.16 14.95 -17.10
CA ALA A 185 -15.23 15.69 -15.84
C ALA A 185 -15.07 14.75 -14.63
N PRO A 186 -13.85 14.29 -14.30
CA PRO A 186 -13.61 13.24 -13.29
C PRO A 186 -14.20 13.57 -11.91
N LEU A 187 -14.07 14.82 -11.44
CA LEU A 187 -14.58 15.25 -10.13
C LEU A 187 -16.12 15.35 -10.05
N ARG A 188 -16.85 15.18 -11.16
CA ARG A 188 -18.31 15.01 -11.11
C ARG A 188 -18.69 13.59 -10.70
N LYS A 189 -17.79 12.62 -10.83
CA LYS A 189 -17.99 11.21 -10.46
C LYS A 189 -17.71 10.96 -8.98
N LYS A 190 -18.23 11.84 -8.10
CA LYS A 190 -18.03 11.76 -6.64
C LYS A 190 -18.43 10.40 -6.06
N PRO A 191 -19.57 9.79 -6.47
CA PRO A 191 -19.94 8.47 -5.95
C PRO A 191 -18.88 7.41 -6.25
N ALA A 192 -18.33 7.39 -7.47
CA ALA A 192 -17.28 6.45 -7.84
C ALA A 192 -15.99 6.67 -7.05
N ILE A 193 -15.61 7.93 -6.77
CA ILE A 193 -14.44 8.22 -5.93
C ILE A 193 -14.63 7.67 -4.51
N ILE A 194 -15.79 7.93 -3.89
CA ILE A 194 -16.10 7.52 -2.53
C ILE A 194 -16.25 5.99 -2.44
N LEU A 195 -17.06 5.39 -3.33
CA LEU A 195 -17.25 3.94 -3.37
C LEU A 195 -15.93 3.20 -3.63
N GLY A 196 -15.09 3.70 -4.53
CA GLY A 196 -13.77 3.10 -4.77
C GLY A 196 -12.90 3.10 -3.52
N ALA A 197 -12.91 4.18 -2.73
CA ALA A 197 -12.20 4.23 -1.46
C ALA A 197 -12.80 3.29 -0.40
N LEU A 198 -14.13 3.19 -0.31
CA LEU A 198 -14.80 2.27 0.61
C LEU A 198 -14.51 0.81 0.26
N PHE A 199 -14.53 0.45 -1.03
CA PHE A 199 -14.16 -0.87 -1.49
C PHE A 199 -12.69 -1.18 -1.21
N LEU A 200 -11.78 -0.22 -1.41
CA LEU A 200 -10.37 -0.39 -1.01
C LEU A 200 -10.25 -0.70 0.49
N LEU A 201 -10.91 0.09 1.35
CA LEU A 201 -10.90 -0.12 2.80
C LEU A 201 -11.51 -1.47 3.19
N GLY A 202 -12.62 -1.87 2.56
CA GLY A 202 -13.23 -3.19 2.75
C GLY A 202 -12.29 -4.33 2.36
N GLY A 203 -11.57 -4.19 1.25
CA GLY A 203 -10.55 -5.15 0.82
C GLY A 203 -9.39 -5.26 1.80
N ILE A 204 -8.89 -4.12 2.30
CA ILE A 204 -7.86 -4.06 3.34
C ILE A 204 -8.35 -4.74 4.62
N ALA A 205 -9.59 -4.48 5.05
CA ALA A 205 -10.17 -5.08 6.25
C ALA A 205 -10.28 -6.61 6.13
N CYS A 206 -10.70 -7.12 4.97
CA CYS A 206 -10.77 -8.55 4.70
C CYS A 206 -9.38 -9.21 4.72
N GLN A 207 -8.38 -8.60 4.05
CA GLN A 207 -6.99 -9.09 4.11
C GLN A 207 -6.44 -9.03 5.54
N GLY A 208 -6.69 -7.94 6.27
CA GLY A 208 -6.26 -7.76 7.65
C GLY A 208 -6.88 -8.79 8.60
N TYR A 209 -8.15 -9.14 8.43
CA TYR A 209 -8.80 -10.21 9.19
C TYR A 209 -8.11 -11.56 8.94
N CYS A 210 -7.85 -11.89 7.67
CA CYS A 210 -7.18 -13.14 7.33
C CYS A 210 -5.76 -13.24 7.91
N PHE A 211 -4.94 -12.19 7.71
CA PHE A 211 -3.58 -12.18 8.25
C PHE A 211 -3.54 -12.09 9.78
N GLY A 212 -4.49 -11.38 10.40
CA GLY A 212 -4.58 -11.29 11.86
C GLY A 212 -4.81 -12.65 12.52
N LYS A 213 -5.54 -13.56 11.87
CA LYS A 213 -5.80 -14.93 12.36
C LYS A 213 -4.71 -15.94 12.01
N LEU A 214 -3.81 -15.58 11.09
CA LEU A 214 -2.68 -16.42 10.69
C LEU A 214 -1.43 -16.18 11.56
N LEU A 215 -1.37 -15.03 12.23
CA LEU A 215 -0.17 -14.53 12.90
C LEU A 215 -0.31 -14.45 14.43
N PHE A 216 -1.51 -14.73 14.95
CA PHE A 216 -1.89 -14.76 16.36
C PHE A 216 -2.95 -15.84 16.56
#